data_AF-A0A6G8D9C5-F1
#
_entry.id   AF-A0A6G8D9C5-F1
#
_cell.length_a   1.000
_cell.length_b   1.000
_cell.length_c   1.000
_cell.angle_alpha   90.00
_cell.angle_beta   90.00
_cell.angle_gamma   90.00
#
_symmetry.space_group_name_H-M   'P 1'
#
loop_
_entity.id
_entity.type
_entity.pdbx_description
1 polymer ?
#
loop_
_entity_poly.entity_id
_entity_poly.type
_entity_poly.pdbx_seq_one_letter_code
_entity_poly.pdbx_strand_id
1 'polypeptide(L)'
;MFNFKPGSGWSFETEFRCFIIYKRLKEENFPSGMQSDLCRVLAKSFGLSESSVKAKVGNYKSEFGDIGASNSSEATKFISENFGNLSVAEAEALLTGYLMGTSGEYA
;
A
#
# COMPACT_ATOMS: atom_id res chain seq x y z
N MET A 1 -8.91 -9.28 -11.62
CA MET A 1 -8.29 -9.61 -10.32
C MET A 1 -6.79 -9.57 -10.51
N PHE A 2 -6.05 -8.83 -9.70
CA PHE A 2 -4.59 -8.70 -9.85
C PHE A 2 -3.91 -10.06 -9.60
N ASN A 3 -2.86 -10.36 -10.36
CA ASN A 3 -2.15 -11.62 -10.22
C ASN A 3 -1.00 -11.48 -9.20
N PHE A 4 -1.22 -11.98 -7.99
CA PHE A 4 -0.19 -12.04 -6.94
C PHE A 4 0.37 -13.45 -6.84
N LYS A 5 1.69 -13.57 -6.70
CA LYS A 5 2.34 -14.87 -6.50
C LYS A 5 1.87 -15.48 -5.17
N PRO A 6 1.27 -16.69 -5.18
CA PRO A 6 0.85 -17.36 -3.94
C PRO A 6 2.03 -17.53 -2.97
N GLY A 7 1.79 -17.30 -1.68
CA GLY A 7 2.80 -17.41 -0.62
C GLY A 7 3.88 -16.32 -0.61
N SER A 8 3.80 -15.31 -1.49
CA SER A 8 4.78 -14.21 -1.53
C SER A 8 4.58 -13.13 -0.46
N GLY A 9 3.49 -13.21 0.30
CA GLY A 9 3.05 -12.13 1.20
C GLY A 9 2.37 -10.97 0.47
N TRP A 10 2.50 -10.85 -0.86
CA TRP A 10 1.81 -9.82 -1.64
C TRP A 10 0.36 -10.19 -1.91
N SER A 11 -0.54 -9.24 -1.65
CA SER A 11 -1.97 -9.33 -1.92
C SER A 11 -2.53 -7.93 -2.20
N PHE A 12 -3.82 -7.83 -2.53
CA PHE A 12 -4.49 -6.54 -2.62
C PHE A 12 -4.44 -5.79 -1.29
N GLU A 13 -4.60 -6.49 -0.16
CA GLU A 13 -4.48 -5.91 1.17
C GLU A 13 -3.10 -5.27 1.38
N THR A 14 -2.01 -5.98 1.08
CA THR A 14 -0.66 -5.44 1.34
C THR A 14 -0.30 -4.31 0.38
N GLU A 15 -0.78 -4.37 -0.87
CA GLU A 15 -0.73 -3.25 -1.82
C GLU A 15 -1.44 -2.01 -1.29
N PHE A 16 -2.67 -2.18 -0.78
CA PHE A 16 -3.46 -1.09 -0.24
C PHE A 16 -2.88 -0.52 1.06
N ARG A 17 -2.27 -1.35 1.90
CA ARG A 17 -1.51 -0.88 3.07
C ARG A 17 -0.29 -0.05 2.68
N CYS A 18 0.39 -0.36 1.56
CA CYS A 18 1.46 0.49 1.03
C CYS A 18 0.93 1.87 0.58
N PHE A 19 -0.26 1.91 -0.02
CA PHE A 19 -0.96 3.17 -0.34
C PHE A 19 -1.26 4.00 0.93
N ILE A 20 -1.76 3.38 2.00
CA ILE A 20 -2.01 4.06 3.28
C ILE A 20 -0.71 4.62 3.87
N ILE A 21 0.40 3.86 3.83
CA ILE A 21 1.72 4.35 4.26
C ILE A 21 2.11 5.59 3.45
N TYR A 22 1.96 5.55 2.13
CA TYR A 22 2.21 6.70 1.27
C TYR A 22 1.38 7.92 1.69
N LYS A 23 0.07 7.75 1.91
CA LYS A 23 -0.83 8.84 2.29
C LYS A 23 -0.44 9.46 3.64
N ARG A 24 -0.11 8.64 4.64
CA ARG A 24 0.40 9.10 5.94
C ARG A 24 1.70 9.89 5.80
N LEU A 25 2.63 9.40 4.97
CA LEU A 25 3.88 10.13 4.70
C LEU A 25 3.61 11.47 4.03
N LYS A 26 2.66 11.54 3.10
CA LYS A 26 2.32 12.78 2.40
C LYS A 26 1.65 13.81 3.33
N GLU A 27 0.76 13.36 4.20
CA GLU A 27 0.11 14.19 5.22
C GLU A 27 1.14 14.84 6.17
N GLU A 28 2.17 14.08 6.55
CA GLU A 28 3.26 14.53 7.43
C GLU A 28 4.45 15.20 6.68
N ASN A 29 4.32 15.42 5.37
CA ASN A 29 5.36 16.00 4.51
C ASN A 29 6.71 15.23 4.50
N PHE A 30 6.64 13.91 4.40
CA PHE A 30 7.75 12.95 4.23
C PHE A 30 8.86 13.05 5.29
N PRO A 31 8.56 12.89 6.58
CA PRO A 31 9.56 13.01 7.63
C PRO A 31 10.63 11.91 7.52
N SER A 32 11.87 12.27 7.84
CA SER A 32 12.99 11.33 7.84
C SER A 32 12.75 10.18 8.82
N GLY A 33 13.12 8.96 8.44
CA GLY A 33 12.96 7.75 9.28
C GLY A 33 11.57 7.10 9.21
N MET A 34 10.49 7.89 9.18
CA MET A 34 9.11 7.36 9.28
C MET A 34 8.76 6.32 8.21
N GLN A 35 9.17 6.53 6.95
CA GLN A 35 8.92 5.53 5.90
C GLN A 35 9.58 4.20 6.25
N SER A 36 10.82 4.21 6.76
CA SER A 36 11.53 2.98 7.12
C SER A 36 10.82 2.23 8.24
N ASP A 37 10.36 2.94 9.26
CA ASP A 37 9.68 2.32 10.40
C ASP A 37 8.33 1.72 10.00
N LEU A 38 7.52 2.45 9.23
CA LEU A 38 6.24 1.95 8.72
C LEU A 38 6.43 0.74 7.78
N CYS A 39 7.41 0.80 6.86
CA CYS A 39 7.69 -0.30 5.95
C CYS A 39 8.21 -1.54 6.70
N ARG A 40 9.02 -1.36 7.75
CA ARG A 40 9.53 -2.46 8.57
C ARG A 40 8.40 -3.16 9.33
N VAL A 41 7.48 -2.40 9.91
CA VAL A 41 6.30 -2.96 10.60
C VAL A 41 5.45 -3.78 9.63
N LEU A 42 5.10 -3.21 8.46
CA LEU A 42 4.30 -3.92 7.46
C LEU A 42 5.02 -5.17 6.94
N ALA A 43 6.32 -5.06 6.67
CA ALA A 43 7.13 -6.17 6.18
C ALA A 43 7.10 -7.35 7.16
N LYS A 44 7.31 -7.07 8.45
CA LYS A 44 7.27 -8.09 9.51
C LYS A 44 5.89 -8.74 9.63
N SER A 45 4.80 -7.98 9.52
CA SER A 45 3.44 -8.50 9.65
C SER A 45 3.02 -9.47 8.55
N PHE A 46 3.57 -9.33 7.34
CA PHE A 46 3.16 -10.13 6.17
C PHE A 46 4.26 -11.02 5.59
N GLY A 47 5.40 -11.14 6.28
CA GLY A 47 6.54 -11.94 5.79
C GLY A 47 7.17 -11.37 4.50
N LEU A 48 7.07 -10.06 4.29
CA LEU A 48 7.65 -9.36 3.14
C LEU A 48 9.05 -8.84 3.47
N SER A 49 9.84 -8.52 2.45
CA SER A 49 11.09 -7.79 2.67
C SER A 49 10.84 -6.28 2.80
N GLU A 50 11.54 -5.63 3.73
CA GLU A 50 11.43 -4.17 3.93
C GLU A 50 11.75 -3.40 2.65
N SER A 51 12.74 -3.85 1.87
CA SER A 51 13.10 -3.24 0.58
C SER A 51 11.97 -3.33 -0.46
N SER A 52 11.25 -4.45 -0.50
CA SER A 52 10.13 -4.62 -1.42
C SER A 52 8.95 -3.73 -1.05
N VAL A 53 8.65 -3.60 0.24
CA VAL A 53 7.63 -2.66 0.74
C VAL A 53 8.02 -1.21 0.45
N LYS A 54 9.29 -0.84 0.71
CA LYS A 54 9.82 0.50 0.40
C LYS A 54 9.71 0.83 -1.08
N ALA A 55 10.07 -0.11 -1.95
CA ALA A 55 9.92 0.05 -3.40
C ALA A 55 8.45 0.29 -3.77
N LYS A 56 7.52 -0.44 -3.14
CA LYS A 56 6.08 -0.27 -3.41
C LYS A 56 5.54 1.09 -2.97
N VAL A 57 5.93 1.56 -1.79
CA VAL A 57 5.61 2.93 -1.33
C VAL A 57 6.23 3.97 -2.29
N GLY A 58 7.43 3.71 -2.80
CA GLY A 58 8.08 4.51 -3.84
C GLY A 58 7.24 4.59 -5.12
N ASN A 59 6.68 3.47 -5.58
CA ASN A 59 5.82 3.47 -6.76
C ASN A 59 4.60 4.39 -6.58
N TYR A 60 3.96 4.42 -5.40
CA TYR A 60 2.90 5.39 -5.14
C TYR A 60 3.40 6.84 -5.22
N LYS A 61 4.56 7.15 -4.63
CA LYS A 61 5.16 8.48 -4.78
C LYS A 61 5.37 8.87 -6.25
N SER A 62 5.78 7.91 -7.10
CA SER A 62 5.91 8.12 -8.55
C SER A 62 4.56 8.36 -9.23
N GLU A 63 3.54 7.54 -8.94
CA GLU A 63 2.19 7.72 -9.52
C GLU A 63 1.56 9.07 -9.17
N PHE A 64 1.88 9.62 -8.00
CA PHE A 64 1.41 10.93 -7.55
C PHE A 64 2.38 12.09 -7.87
N GLY A 65 3.46 11.83 -8.60
CA GLY A 65 4.41 12.86 -9.06
C GLY A 65 5.31 13.46 -7.98
N ASP A 66 5.40 12.83 -6.79
CA ASP A 66 6.27 13.29 -5.70
C ASP A 66 7.75 12.93 -5.98
N ILE A 67 8.00 11.91 -6.81
CA ILE A 67 9.33 11.52 -7.31
C ILE A 67 9.26 11.14 -8.80
N GLY A 68 10.41 10.86 -9.43
CA GLY A 68 10.48 10.43 -10.82
C GLY A 68 9.71 9.13 -11.12
N ALA A 69 9.42 8.90 -12.40
CA ALA A 69 8.63 7.75 -12.85
C ALA A 69 9.25 6.40 -12.45
N SER A 70 8.38 5.43 -12.18
CA SER A 70 8.74 4.05 -11.82
C SER A 70 7.91 3.03 -12.61
N ASN A 71 8.32 1.76 -12.55
CA ASN A 71 7.53 0.65 -13.09
C ASN A 71 6.51 0.16 -12.06
N SER A 72 5.38 0.85 -11.97
CA SER A 72 4.28 0.49 -11.07
C SER A 72 3.51 -0.73 -11.57
N SER A 73 3.16 -1.63 -10.65
CA SER A 73 2.29 -2.77 -10.93
C SER A 73 0.86 -2.34 -11.24
N GLU A 74 0.10 -3.19 -11.94
CA GLU A 74 -1.32 -2.96 -12.24
C GLU A 74 -2.15 -2.63 -10.99
N ALA A 75 -1.91 -3.32 -9.87
CA ALA A 75 -2.59 -3.04 -8.61
C ALA A 75 -2.31 -1.62 -8.09
N THR A 76 -1.06 -1.16 -8.20
CA THR A 76 -0.66 0.19 -7.77
C THR A 76 -1.34 1.24 -8.63
N LYS A 77 -1.33 1.07 -9.96
CA LYS A 77 -2.00 1.98 -10.90
C LYS A 77 -3.50 2.05 -10.62
N PHE A 78 -4.14 0.89 -10.50
CA PHE A 78 -5.56 0.83 -10.15
C PHE A 78 -5.87 1.54 -8.84
N ILE A 79 -5.08 1.31 -7.78
CA ILE A 79 -5.31 1.96 -6.49
C ILE A 79 -5.12 3.48 -6.59
N SER A 80 -4.08 3.94 -7.27
CA SER A 80 -3.83 5.36 -7.49
C SER A 80 -4.97 6.03 -8.25
N GLU A 81 -5.44 5.42 -9.34
CA GLU A 81 -6.52 5.93 -10.19
C GLU A 81 -7.87 5.98 -9.47
N ASN A 82 -8.20 4.96 -8.68
CA ASN A 82 -9.54 4.80 -8.11
C ASN A 82 -9.67 5.36 -6.68
N PHE A 83 -8.58 5.40 -5.93
CA PHE A 83 -8.59 5.75 -4.50
C PHE A 83 -7.62 6.86 -4.12
N GLY A 84 -6.88 7.44 -5.08
CA GLY A 84 -5.84 8.43 -4.79
C GLY A 84 -6.32 9.67 -4.04
N ASN A 85 -7.60 10.04 -4.22
CA ASN A 85 -8.23 11.19 -3.58
C ASN A 85 -8.66 10.95 -2.12
N LEU A 86 -8.67 9.70 -1.65
CA LEU A 86 -9.07 9.39 -0.27
C LEU A 86 -8.10 10.03 0.73
N SER A 87 -8.60 10.47 1.87
CA SER A 87 -7.79 10.73 3.07
C SER A 87 -7.23 9.43 3.66
N VAL A 88 -6.31 9.53 4.63
CA VAL A 88 -5.81 8.35 5.36
C VAL A 88 -6.96 7.62 6.05
N ALA A 89 -7.87 8.36 6.71
CA ALA A 89 -9.01 7.78 7.41
C ALA A 89 -9.98 7.04 6.46
N GLU A 90 -10.28 7.63 5.29
CA GLU A 90 -11.15 6.99 4.31
C GLU A 90 -10.51 5.74 3.69
N ALA A 91 -9.19 5.77 3.42
CA ALA A 91 -8.47 4.60 2.94
C ALA A 91 -8.48 3.47 3.99
N GLU A 92 -8.27 3.78 5.27
CA GLU A 92 -8.35 2.81 6.36
C GLU A 92 -9.75 2.21 6.53
N ALA A 93 -10.79 3.04 6.41
CA ALA A 93 -12.18 2.60 6.45
C ALA A 93 -12.50 1.66 5.26
N LEU A 94 -12.05 2.00 4.06
CA LEU A 94 -12.23 1.17 2.87
C LEU A 94 -11.54 -0.19 3.02
N LEU A 95 -10.29 -0.20 3.51
CA LEU A 95 -9.57 -1.44 3.78
C LEU A 95 -10.30 -2.30 4.80
N THR A 96 -10.81 -1.69 5.87
CA THR A 96 -11.59 -2.40 6.89
C THR A 96 -12.83 -3.04 6.30
N GLY A 97 -13.60 -2.31 5.49
CA GLY A 97 -14.77 -2.85 4.80
C GLY A 97 -14.43 -3.99 3.84
N TYR A 98 -13.35 -3.87 3.08
CA TYR A 98 -12.83 -4.95 2.22
C TYR A 98 -12.53 -6.20 3.04
N LEU A 99 -11.79 -6.07 4.15
CA LEU A 99 -11.42 -7.21 4.99
C LEU A 99 -12.63 -7.90 5.63
N MET A 100 -13.63 -7.13 6.07
CA MET A 100 -14.90 -7.66 6.57
C MET A 100 -15.69 -8.43 5.50
N GLY A 101 -15.65 -7.97 4.24
CA GLY A 101 -16.29 -8.67 3.13
C GLY A 101 -15.59 -9.98 2.77
N THR A 102 -14.26 -10.01 2.84
CA THR A 102 -13.47 -11.22 2.52
C THR A 102 -13.41 -12.27 3.63
N SER A 103 -13.62 -11.86 4.89
CA SER A 103 -13.63 -12.80 6.02
C SER A 103 -14.95 -13.58 6.15
N GLY A 104 -16.00 -13.19 5.42
CA GLY A 104 -17.30 -13.85 5.40
C GLY A 104 -17.40 -15.09 4.49
N GLU A 105 -16.38 -15.41 3.69
CA GLU A 105 -16.42 -16.56 2.75
C GLU A 105 -16.00 -17.91 3.37
N TYR A 106 -15.76 -17.97 4.68
CA TYR A 106 -15.44 -19.22 5.41
C TYR A 106 -16.20 -19.36 6.74
N ALA A 107 -17.47 -18.91 6.80
CA ALA A 107 -18.37 -19.18 7.91
C ALA A 107 -19.46 -20.18 7.52
#